data_AF-A0A6L7CC80-F1
#
_entry.id   AF-A0A6L7CC80-F1
#
_cell.length_a   1.000
_cell.length_b   1.000
_cell.length_c   1.000
_cell.angle_alpha   90.00
_cell.angle_beta   90.00
_cell.angle_gamma   90.00
#
_symmetry.space_group_name_H-M   'P 1'
#
loop_
_entity.id
_entity.type
_entity.pdbx_description
1 polymer ?
#
loop_
_entity_poly.entity_id
_entity_poly.type
_entity_poly.pdbx_seq_one_letter_code
_entity_poly.pdbx_strand_id
1 'polypeptide(L)'
;MSKIDYQALRIAAEKATPDEWVAFISTDTGTYAVHTPGDERCEDVIKWTGFDGQKNAENNARHVAAFNPKVALELLGEIKRLEDTNIDAMCRIAELESNRATLAAEQRIQIAINELVALAPRLDKRAMDALSVAVEHLCKLIKKEAVSEQN
;
A
#
# COMPACT_ATOMS: atom_id res chain seq x y z
N MET A 1 -2.91 -14.14 13.75
CA MET A 1 -3.88 -13.10 13.34
C MET A 1 -5.00 -13.79 12.57
N SER A 2 -6.26 -13.65 13.00
CA SER A 2 -7.39 -14.03 12.15
C SER A 2 -7.42 -13.12 10.93
N LYS A 3 -7.63 -13.69 9.73
CA LYS A 3 -7.80 -12.90 8.52
C LYS A 3 -9.16 -12.20 8.62
N ILE A 4 -9.14 -10.88 8.71
CA ILE A 4 -10.36 -10.07 8.67
C ILE A 4 -10.89 -10.12 7.22
N ASP A 5 -12.16 -10.46 7.06
CA ASP A 5 -12.83 -10.41 5.75
C ASP A 5 -13.44 -9.02 5.55
N TYR A 6 -12.65 -8.12 4.95
CA TYR A 6 -13.07 -6.74 4.68
C TYR A 6 -14.27 -6.65 3.74
N GLN A 7 -14.44 -7.63 2.84
CA GLN A 7 -15.57 -7.63 1.91
C GLN A 7 -16.86 -8.04 2.64
N ALA A 8 -16.80 -9.07 3.48
CA ALA A 8 -17.94 -9.43 4.31
C ALA A 8 -18.33 -8.28 5.25
N LEU A 9 -17.36 -7.59 5.85
CA LEU A 9 -17.61 -6.42 6.70
C LEU A 9 -18.26 -5.27 5.93
N ARG A 10 -17.76 -4.96 4.73
CA ARG A 10 -18.35 -3.93 3.85
C ARG A 10 -19.80 -4.24 3.51
N ILE A 11 -20.08 -5.46 3.06
CA ILE A 11 -21.44 -5.91 2.72
C ILE A 11 -22.36 -5.83 3.94
N ALA A 12 -21.88 -6.19 5.13
CA ALA A 12 -22.66 -6.09 6.36
C ALA A 12 -22.98 -4.64 6.71
N ALA A 13 -22.01 -3.74 6.60
CA ALA A 13 -22.20 -2.32 6.88
C ALA A 13 -23.10 -1.62 5.86
N GLU A 14 -23.00 -1.94 4.57
CA GLU A 14 -23.88 -1.42 3.50
C GLU A 14 -25.34 -1.84 3.66
N LYS A 15 -25.59 -3.01 4.26
CA LYS A 15 -26.95 -3.51 4.54
C LYS A 15 -27.55 -2.98 5.83
N ALA A 16 -26.72 -2.44 6.73
CA ALA A 16 -27.17 -1.90 8.00
C ALA A 16 -27.66 -0.45 7.84
N THR A 17 -28.35 0.07 8.86
CA THR A 17 -28.87 1.44 8.84
C THR A 17 -27.70 2.45 8.78
N PRO A 18 -27.60 3.28 7.71
CA PRO A 18 -26.40 4.07 7.40
C PRO A 18 -26.27 5.35 8.24
N ASP A 19 -27.27 5.71 9.04
CA ASP A 19 -27.29 6.95 9.81
C ASP A 19 -26.39 6.90 11.05
N GLU A 20 -26.17 8.06 11.66
CA GLU A 20 -25.46 8.17 12.94
C GLU A 20 -26.18 7.36 14.01
N TRP A 21 -25.39 6.66 14.82
CA TRP A 21 -25.90 5.90 15.96
C TRP A 21 -25.41 6.58 17.23
N VAL A 22 -26.27 6.66 18.24
CA VAL A 22 -25.97 7.30 19.53
C VAL A 22 -26.23 6.30 20.65
N ALA A 23 -25.42 6.39 21.70
CA ALA A 23 -25.63 5.60 22.91
C ALA A 23 -26.72 6.22 23.78
N PHE A 24 -27.75 5.43 24.10
CA PHE A 24 -28.78 5.78 25.07
C PHE A 24 -28.48 5.11 26.42
N ILE A 25 -28.27 5.92 27.45
CA ILE A 25 -27.86 5.47 28.78
C ILE A 25 -28.89 5.97 29.81
N SER A 26 -29.59 5.04 30.46
CA SER A 26 -30.51 5.29 31.56
C SER A 26 -30.18 4.36 32.72
N THR A 27 -29.47 4.89 33.72
CA THR A 27 -29.08 4.17 34.93
C THR A 27 -30.28 3.77 35.77
N ASP A 28 -31.30 4.63 35.84
CA ASP A 28 -32.50 4.44 36.68
C ASP A 28 -33.35 3.25 36.21
N THR A 29 -33.35 2.99 34.90
CA THR A 29 -34.08 1.86 34.28
C THR A 29 -33.17 0.68 33.92
N GLY A 30 -31.86 0.78 34.20
CA GLY A 30 -30.86 -0.21 33.78
C GLY A 30 -30.82 -0.42 32.27
N THR A 31 -31.06 0.64 31.49
CA THR A 31 -31.13 0.58 30.03
C THR A 31 -29.87 1.19 29.43
N TYR A 32 -29.17 0.38 28.64
CA TYR A 32 -27.97 0.74 27.89
C TYR A 32 -28.19 0.23 26.49
N ALA A 33 -28.24 1.14 25.53
CA ALA A 33 -28.66 0.80 24.18
C ALA A 33 -28.05 1.73 23.13
N VAL A 34 -28.28 1.38 21.87
CA VAL A 34 -27.93 2.20 20.71
C VAL A 34 -29.20 2.53 19.94
N HIS A 35 -29.31 3.77 19.48
CA HIS A 35 -30.46 4.29 18.72
C HIS A 35 -30.00 5.29 17.64
N THR A 36 -30.89 5.66 16.73
CA THR A 36 -30.67 6.76 15.78
C THR A 36 -31.16 8.08 16.41
N PRO A 37 -30.48 9.23 16.16
CA PRO A 37 -30.84 10.53 16.75
C PRO A 37 -32.28 11.00 16.50
N GLY A 38 -32.95 10.49 15.46
CA GLY A 38 -34.31 10.85 15.08
C GLY A 38 -35.42 10.03 15.76
N ASP A 39 -35.07 9.00 16.54
CA ASP A 39 -36.07 8.19 17.26
C ASP A 39 -36.44 8.84 18.60
N GLU A 40 -37.64 9.43 18.64
CA GLU A 40 -38.21 10.07 19.84
C GLU A 40 -38.97 9.07 20.75
N ARG A 41 -39.16 7.81 20.32
CA ARG A 41 -40.10 6.86 20.98
C ARG A 41 -39.47 5.57 21.46
N CYS A 42 -38.14 5.46 21.42
CA CYS A 42 -37.43 4.23 21.75
C CYS A 42 -37.88 3.04 20.88
N GLU A 43 -38.38 3.31 19.67
CA GLU A 43 -38.88 2.28 18.75
C GLU A 43 -37.71 1.56 18.03
N ASP A 44 -36.59 2.26 17.80
CA ASP A 44 -35.39 1.76 17.11
C ASP A 44 -34.21 1.58 18.09
N VAL A 45 -34.47 0.90 19.22
CA VAL A 45 -33.50 0.74 20.31
C VAL A 45 -32.97 -0.69 20.40
N ILE A 46 -31.66 -0.86 20.25
CA ILE A 46 -30.98 -2.13 20.52
C ILE A 46 -30.54 -2.16 21.99
N LYS A 47 -31.38 -2.71 22.89
CA LYS A 47 -31.00 -2.95 24.29
C LYS A 47 -30.12 -4.19 24.38
N TRP A 48 -28.81 -3.99 24.55
CA TRP A 48 -27.87 -5.10 24.67
C TRP A 48 -27.28 -5.17 26.09
N THR A 49 -27.56 -6.26 26.79
CA THR A 49 -27.05 -6.49 28.15
C THR A 49 -25.55 -6.81 28.20
N GLY A 50 -24.88 -6.94 27.05
CA GLY A 50 -23.53 -7.48 26.96
C GLY A 50 -23.47 -8.98 27.28
N PHE A 51 -22.27 -9.56 27.18
CA PHE A 51 -22.00 -10.95 27.59
C PHE A 51 -21.54 -11.08 29.04
N ASP A 52 -21.51 -9.97 29.77
CA ASP A 52 -20.93 -9.84 31.11
C ASP A 52 -21.97 -9.51 32.19
N GLY A 53 -23.26 -9.63 31.87
CA GLY A 53 -24.35 -9.34 32.79
C GLY A 53 -24.45 -7.84 33.12
N GLN A 54 -24.35 -6.99 32.09
CA GLN A 54 -24.42 -5.53 32.13
C GLN A 54 -23.28 -4.78 32.82
N LYS A 55 -22.23 -5.47 33.28
CA LYS A 55 -21.10 -4.83 33.99
C LYS A 55 -20.43 -3.72 33.16
N ASN A 56 -20.34 -3.87 31.84
CA ASN A 56 -19.78 -2.88 30.92
C ASN A 56 -20.82 -2.34 29.92
N ALA A 57 -22.12 -2.43 30.24
CA ALA A 57 -23.17 -2.13 29.29
C ALA A 57 -23.10 -0.70 28.71
N GLU A 58 -22.76 0.29 29.54
CA GLU A 58 -22.54 1.67 29.07
C GLU A 58 -21.40 1.75 28.05
N ASN A 59 -20.24 1.17 28.36
CA ASN A 59 -19.08 1.19 27.47
C ASN A 59 -19.36 0.45 26.16
N ASN A 60 -20.09 -0.67 26.22
CA ASN A 60 -20.48 -1.44 25.04
C ASN A 60 -21.43 -0.63 24.13
N ALA A 61 -22.44 0.04 24.71
CA ALA A 61 -23.35 0.89 23.96
C ALA A 61 -22.59 2.06 23.29
N ARG A 62 -21.70 2.74 24.03
CA ARG A 62 -20.85 3.81 23.47
C ARG A 62 -19.95 3.30 22.35
N HIS A 63 -19.37 2.12 22.51
CA HIS A 63 -18.50 1.52 21.50
C HIS A 63 -19.25 1.18 20.21
N VAL A 64 -20.40 0.51 20.31
CA VAL A 64 -21.22 0.13 19.14
C VAL A 64 -21.75 1.38 18.42
N ALA A 65 -22.19 2.40 19.17
CA ALA A 65 -22.61 3.67 18.60
C ALA A 65 -21.46 4.38 17.84
N ALA A 66 -20.26 4.40 18.43
CA ALA A 66 -19.10 5.02 17.79
C ALA A 66 -18.58 4.24 16.58
N PHE A 67 -18.73 2.91 16.56
CA PHE A 67 -18.36 2.04 15.43
C PHE A 67 -19.60 1.62 14.63
N ASN A 68 -20.44 2.59 14.28
CA ASN A 68 -21.64 2.35 13.49
C ASN A 68 -21.29 2.00 12.03
N PRO A 69 -22.28 1.57 11.22
CA PRO A 69 -22.06 1.21 9.81
C PRO A 69 -21.39 2.31 8.98
N LYS A 70 -21.76 3.59 9.21
CA LYS A 70 -21.14 4.73 8.53
C LYS A 70 -19.64 4.81 8.79
N VAL A 71 -19.23 4.80 10.06
CA VAL A 71 -17.82 4.83 10.45
C VAL A 71 -17.07 3.60 9.93
N ALA A 72 -17.68 2.43 9.98
CA ALA A 72 -17.09 1.22 9.42
C ALA A 72 -16.81 1.36 7.90
N LEU A 73 -17.75 1.90 7.12
CA LEU A 73 -17.58 2.11 5.69
C LEU A 73 -16.50 3.15 5.37
N GLU A 74 -16.43 4.24 6.14
CA GLU A 74 -15.38 5.26 6.01
C GLU A 74 -13.98 4.65 6.29
N LEU A 75 -13.84 3.89 7.38
CA LEU A 75 -12.59 3.20 7.72
C LEU A 75 -12.19 2.16 6.67
N LEU A 76 -13.14 1.36 6.18
CA LEU A 76 -12.88 0.40 5.10
C LEU A 76 -12.50 1.09 3.79
N GLY A 77 -13.03 2.30 3.54
CA GLY A 77 -12.64 3.14 2.41
C GLY A 77 -11.19 3.60 2.54
N GLU A 78 -10.81 4.09 3.72
CA GLU A 78 -9.44 4.54 3.99
C GLU A 78 -8.42 3.40 3.91
N ILE A 79 -8.75 2.22 4.46
CA ILE A 79 -7.91 1.03 4.32
C ILE A 79 -7.69 0.70 2.84
N LYS A 80 -8.76 0.68 2.04
CA LYS A 80 -8.66 0.39 0.60
C LYS A 80 -7.78 1.42 -0.13
N ARG A 81 -7.95 2.70 0.18
CA ARG A 81 -7.13 3.79 -0.38
C ARG A 81 -5.65 3.63 -0.03
N LEU A 82 -5.34 3.24 1.21
CA LEU A 82 -3.97 2.98 1.67
C LEU A 82 -3.36 1.74 0.99
N GLU A 83 -4.14 0.67 0.82
CA GLU A 83 -3.72 -0.51 0.07
C GLU A 83 -3.36 -0.15 -1.38
N ASP A 84 -4.22 0.59 -2.07
CA ASP A 84 -3.99 1.03 -3.45
C ASP A 84 -2.75 1.93 -3.54
N THR A 85 -2.59 2.88 -2.61
CA THR A 85 -1.40 3.74 -2.52
C THR A 85 -0.12 2.92 -2.31
N ASN A 86 -0.16 1.88 -1.48
CA ASN A 86 0.99 1.02 -1.24
C ASN A 86 1.36 0.20 -2.48
N ILE A 87 0.37 -0.29 -3.23
CA ILE A 87 0.59 -1.00 -4.50
C ILE A 87 1.30 -0.07 -5.50
N ASP A 88 0.80 1.16 -5.66
CA ASP A 88 1.42 2.17 -6.54
C ASP A 88 2.85 2.51 -6.13
N ALA A 89 3.08 2.68 -4.82
CA ALA A 89 4.42 2.95 -4.28
C ALA A 89 5.39 1.79 -4.55
N MET A 90 4.94 0.54 -4.39
CA MET A 90 5.75 -0.64 -4.69
C MET A 90 6.12 -0.70 -6.18
N CYS A 91 5.17 -0.45 -7.07
CA CYS A 91 5.43 -0.37 -8.52
C CYS A 91 6.47 0.71 -8.85
N ARG A 92 6.35 1.90 -8.25
CA ARG A 92 7.30 2.98 -8.47
C ARG A 92 8.69 2.68 -7.92
N ILE A 93 8.78 2.01 -6.77
CA ILE A 93 10.05 1.56 -6.19
C ILE A 93 10.73 0.58 -7.12
N ALA A 94 10.01 -0.42 -7.64
CA ALA A 94 10.57 -1.41 -8.55
C ALA A 94 11.13 -0.77 -9.84
N GLU A 95 10.42 0.22 -10.39
CA GLU A 95 10.90 1.00 -11.54
C GLU A 95 12.18 1.79 -11.22
N LEU A 96 12.22 2.47 -10.07
CA LEU A 96 13.40 3.22 -9.62
C LEU A 96 14.59 2.30 -9.34
N GLU A 97 14.36 1.11 -8.78
CA GLU A 97 15.41 0.11 -8.55
C GLU A 97 16.02 -0.37 -9.87
N SER A 98 15.19 -0.62 -10.89
CA SER A 98 15.65 -0.96 -12.24
C SER A 98 16.48 0.16 -12.85
N ASN A 99 15.96 1.40 -12.85
CA ASN A 99 16.67 2.56 -13.39
C ASN A 99 18.02 2.79 -12.67
N ARG A 100 18.06 2.59 -11.35
CA ARG A 100 19.29 2.70 -10.57
C ARG A 100 20.32 1.63 -10.94
N ALA A 101 19.88 0.41 -11.24
CA ALA A 101 20.77 -0.65 -11.70
C ALA A 101 21.39 -0.31 -13.07
N THR A 102 20.58 0.18 -14.02
CA THR A 102 21.05 0.66 -15.32
C THR A 102 22.06 1.80 -15.18
N LEU A 103 21.73 2.82 -14.39
CA LEU A 103 22.63 3.96 -14.15
C LEU A 103 23.96 3.52 -13.50
N ALA A 104 23.92 2.57 -12.56
CA ALA A 104 25.14 2.02 -11.95
C ALA A 104 26.01 1.28 -12.98
N ALA A 105 25.41 0.58 -13.95
CA ALA A 105 26.14 -0.04 -15.04
C ALA A 105 26.78 0.99 -15.97
N GLU A 106 26.04 2.03 -16.36
CA GLU A 106 26.54 3.15 -17.17
C GLU A 106 27.73 3.85 -16.49
N GLN A 107 27.62 4.14 -15.19
CA GLN A 107 28.70 4.74 -14.42
C GLN A 107 29.96 3.87 -14.40
N ARG A 108 29.82 2.55 -14.24
CA ARG A 108 30.96 1.62 -14.29
C ARG A 108 31.64 1.62 -15.67
N ILE A 109 30.85 1.64 -16.75
CA ILE A 109 31.38 1.73 -18.12
C ILE A 109 32.15 3.04 -18.30
N GLN A 110 31.58 4.16 -17.84
CA GLN A 110 32.23 5.46 -17.96
C GLN A 110 33.56 5.52 -17.18
N ILE A 111 33.62 4.91 -15.99
CA ILE A 111 34.87 4.78 -15.22
C ILE A 111 35.91 3.99 -16.02
N ALA A 112 35.54 2.82 -16.55
CA ALA A 112 36.45 2.00 -17.35
C ALA A 112 36.97 2.73 -18.60
N ILE A 113 36.12 3.50 -19.28
CA ILE A 113 36.52 4.34 -20.41
C ILE A 113 37.56 5.38 -19.95
N ASN A 114 37.31 6.07 -18.83
CA ASN A 114 38.23 7.09 -18.32
C ASN A 114 39.60 6.49 -17.95
N GLU A 115 39.63 5.30 -17.37
CA GLU A 115 40.86 4.56 -17.08
C GLU A 115 41.63 4.19 -18.35
N LEU A 116 40.95 3.70 -19.39
CA LEU A 116 41.56 3.39 -20.68
C LEU A 116 42.15 4.64 -21.35
N VAL A 117 41.42 5.75 -21.34
CA VAL A 117 41.90 7.03 -21.88
C VAL A 117 43.16 7.51 -21.16
N ALA A 118 43.23 7.35 -19.83
CA ALA A 118 44.41 7.70 -19.06
C ALA A 118 45.64 6.82 -19.38
N LEU A 119 45.43 5.57 -19.78
CA LEU A 119 46.49 4.64 -20.16
C LEU A 119 46.96 4.81 -21.61
N ALA A 120 46.14 5.37 -22.49
CA ALA A 120 46.42 5.49 -23.93
C ALA A 120 47.81 6.08 -24.28
N PRO A 121 48.33 7.12 -23.60
CA PRO A 121 49.67 7.67 -23.89
C PRO A 121 50.83 6.73 -23.56
N ARG A 122 50.59 5.66 -22.79
CA ARG A 122 51.59 4.68 -22.36
C ARG A 122 51.59 3.41 -23.20
N LEU A 123 50.62 3.26 -24.11
CA LEU A 123 50.49 2.09 -24.96
C LEU A 123 51.42 2.23 -26.18
N ASP A 124 52.18 1.16 -26.47
CA ASP A 124 52.87 1.06 -27.75
C ASP A 124 51.88 0.86 -28.91
N LYS A 125 52.34 1.07 -30.14
CA LYS A 125 51.51 0.99 -31.34
C LYS A 125 50.76 -0.34 -31.47
N ARG A 126 51.41 -1.46 -31.12
CA ARG A 126 50.83 -2.80 -31.25
C ARG A 126 49.74 -3.01 -30.20
N ALA A 127 49.93 -2.49 -28.99
CA ALA A 127 48.93 -2.50 -27.94
C ALA A 127 47.71 -1.63 -28.29
N MET A 128 47.92 -0.47 -28.94
CA MET A 128 46.81 0.37 -29.41
C MET A 128 46.01 -0.28 -30.54
N ASP A 129 46.69 -0.90 -31.52
CA ASP A 129 46.04 -1.62 -32.62
C ASP A 129 45.18 -2.79 -32.09
N ALA A 130 45.68 -3.53 -31.09
CA ALA A 130 44.92 -4.60 -30.44
C ALA A 130 43.69 -4.07 -29.66
N LEU A 131 43.84 -2.94 -28.96
CA LEU A 131 42.73 -2.29 -28.26
C LEU A 131 41.64 -1.82 -29.24
N SER A 132 42.05 -1.23 -30.38
CA SER A 132 41.12 -0.79 -31.43
C SER A 132 40.27 -1.95 -31.97
N VAL A 133 40.88 -3.11 -32.22
CA VAL A 133 40.16 -4.30 -32.67
C VAL A 133 39.20 -4.83 -31.60
N ALA A 134 39.64 -4.84 -30.32
CA ALA A 134 38.79 -5.28 -29.22
C ALA A 134 37.56 -4.38 -29.03
N VAL A 135 37.73 -3.06 -29.14
CA VAL A 135 36.63 -2.07 -29.07
C VAL A 135 35.65 -2.27 -30.23
N GLU A 136 36.12 -2.48 -31.46
CA GLU A 136 35.22 -2.78 -32.58
C GLU A 136 34.40 -4.06 -32.37
N HIS A 137 35.01 -5.10 -31.79
CA HIS A 137 34.32 -6.35 -31.48
C HIS A 137 33.25 -6.17 -30.40
N LEU A 138 33.56 -5.43 -29.33
CA LEU A 138 32.59 -5.10 -28.28
C LEU A 138 31.42 -4.28 -28.84
N CYS A 139 31.70 -3.26 -29.66
CA CYS A 139 30.66 -2.48 -30.33
C CYS A 139 29.74 -3.33 -31.22
N LYS A 140 30.25 -4.36 -31.89
CA LYS A 140 29.43 -5.31 -32.68
C LYS A 140 28.56 -6.20 -31.79
N LEU A 141 29.07 -6.67 -30.65
CA LEU A 141 28.32 -7.50 -29.70
C LEU A 141 27.16 -6.72 -29.06
N ILE A 142 27.43 -5.50 -28.56
CA ILE A 142 26.41 -4.63 -27.95
C ILE A 142 25.27 -4.32 -28.94
N LYS A 143 25.60 -4.01 -30.20
CA LYS A 143 24.59 -3.78 -31.25
C LYS A 143 23.75 -5.02 -31.56
N LYS A 144 24.30 -6.22 -31.37
CA LYS A 144 23.60 -7.49 -31.62
C LYS A 144 22.63 -7.83 -30.49
N GLU A 145 23.05 -7.61 -29.24
CA GLU A 145 22.22 -7.76 -28.04
C GLU A 145 21.02 -6.80 -28.04
N ALA A 146 21.23 -5.53 -28.40
CA ALA A 146 20.16 -4.53 -28.48
C ALA A 146 19.09 -4.86 -29.55
N VAL A 147 19.45 -5.62 -30.60
CA VAL A 147 18.51 -6.07 -31.65
C VAL A 147 17.76 -7.34 -31.22
N SER A 148 18.32 -8.16 -30.33
CA SER A 148 17.66 -9.35 -29.81
C SER A 148 16.68 -9.07 -28.66
N GLU A 149 16.87 -8.00 -27.90
CA GLU A 149 15.93 -7.60 -26.81
C GLU A 149 14.66 -6.90 -27.33
N GLN A 150 14.59 -6.54 -28.62
CA GLN A 150 13.45 -5.87 -29.25
C GLN A 150 12.49 -6.80 -30.03
N ASN A 151 12.72 -8.12 -30.02
CA ASN A 151 11.90 -9.13 -30.72
C ASN A 151 11.19 -10.10 -29.78
#